data_AF-A0AAW6K011-F1
#
_entry.id   AF-A0AAW6K011-F1
#
_cell.length_a   1.000
_cell.length_b   1.000
_cell.length_c   1.000
_cell.angle_alpha   90.00
_cell.angle_beta   90.00
_cell.angle_gamma   90.00
#
_symmetry.space_group_name_H-M   'P 1'
#
loop_
_entity.id
_entity.type
_entity.pdbx_description
1 polymer ?
#
loop_
_entity_poly.entity_id
_entity_poly.type
_entity_poly.pdbx_seq_one_letter_code
_entity_poly.pdbx_strand_id
1 'polypeptide(L)'
;MMFAIKKRPQVIRDLIDLATYIAEDNLDVSDRFLIAAETTFKQLAKTPAMGKLTDFSHPNLADIRQQSIKGFRKYLIFIVSLNQKLIFCELFMVQETL
;
A
#
# COMPACT_ATOMS: atom_id res chain seq x y z
N MET A 1 10.21 1.98 18.46
CA MET A 1 9.11 2.94 18.21
C MET A 1 8.26 2.41 17.08
N MET A 2 6.93 2.45 17.18
CA MET A 2 6.02 1.99 16.13
C MET A 2 5.11 3.14 15.72
N PHE A 3 5.01 3.43 14.43
CA PHE A 3 4.18 4.47 13.86
C PHE A 3 2.74 3.99 13.79
N ALA A 4 1.78 4.88 14.05
CA ALA A 4 0.38 4.58 13.85
C ALA A 4 0.06 4.61 12.34
N ILE A 5 -0.52 3.52 11.82
CA ILE A 5 -1.04 3.49 10.45
C ILE A 5 -2.50 3.94 10.46
N LYS A 6 -2.84 4.94 9.66
CA LYS A 6 -4.21 5.34 9.35
C LYS A 6 -4.52 4.94 7.91
N LYS A 7 -5.31 3.88 7.76
CA LYS A 7 -5.88 3.46 6.48
C LYS A 7 -7.13 4.30 6.22
N ARG A 8 -7.24 4.92 5.05
CA ARG A 8 -8.52 5.54 4.63
C ARG A 8 -9.56 4.42 4.43
N PRO A 9 -10.86 4.68 4.64
CA PRO A 9 -11.90 3.70 4.32
C PRO A 9 -11.81 3.18 2.88
N GLN A 10 -11.37 4.02 1.94
CA GLN A 10 -11.14 3.63 0.54
C GLN A 10 -10.12 2.49 0.41
N VAL A 11 -9.00 2.53 1.14
CA VAL A 11 -7.98 1.46 1.11
C VAL A 11 -8.56 0.11 1.53
N ILE A 12 -9.48 0.12 2.50
CA ILE A 12 -10.12 -1.12 2.94
C ILE A 12 -11.02 -1.67 1.83
N ARG A 13 -11.77 -0.81 1.14
CA ARG A 13 -12.60 -1.20 -0.02
C ARG A 13 -11.74 -1.73 -1.15
N ASP A 14 -10.67 -1.00 -1.51
CA ASP A 14 -9.75 -1.41 -2.58
C ASP A 14 -9.14 -2.79 -2.30
N LEU A 15 -8.75 -3.07 -1.05
CA LEU A 15 -8.24 -4.41 -0.66
C LEU A 15 -9.29 -5.50 -0.84
N ILE A 16 -10.55 -5.23 -0.46
CA ILE A 16 -11.66 -6.18 -0.59
C ILE A 16 -11.98 -6.41 -2.06
N ASP A 17 -12.10 -5.36 -2.86
CA ASP A 17 -12.43 -5.43 -4.28
C ASP A 17 -11.35 -6.20 -5.05
N LEU A 18 -10.07 -5.91 -4.77
CA LEU A 18 -8.95 -6.61 -5.40
C LEU A 18 -8.85 -8.07 -4.95
N ALA A 19 -9.06 -8.36 -3.66
CA ALA A 19 -9.07 -9.74 -3.18
C ALA A 19 -10.23 -10.53 -3.79
N THR A 20 -11.40 -9.91 -3.95
CA THR A 20 -12.56 -10.51 -4.60
C THR A 20 -12.25 -10.82 -6.05
N TYR A 21 -11.67 -9.86 -6.79
CA TYR A 21 -11.24 -10.06 -8.18
C TYR A 21 -10.22 -11.19 -8.32
N ILE A 22 -9.21 -11.25 -7.44
CA ILE A 22 -8.22 -12.34 -7.45
C ILE A 22 -8.88 -13.69 -7.15
N ALA A 23 -9.88 -13.72 -6.25
CA ALA A 23 -10.57 -14.94 -5.86
C ALA A 23 -11.45 -15.54 -6.97
N GLU A 24 -11.84 -14.74 -7.98
CA GLU A 24 -12.56 -15.24 -9.17
C GLU A 24 -11.73 -16.28 -9.93
N ASP A 25 -10.41 -16.12 -9.96
CA ASP A 25 -9.48 -17.06 -10.60
C ASP A 25 -8.87 -18.05 -9.58
N ASN A 26 -8.41 -17.55 -8.43
CA ASN A 26 -7.73 -18.38 -7.44
C ASN A 26 -7.87 -17.85 -6.00
N LEU A 27 -8.68 -18.56 -5.20
CA LEU A 27 -8.94 -18.23 -3.81
C LEU A 27 -7.66 -18.24 -2.93
N ASP A 28 -6.76 -19.21 -3.12
CA ASP A 28 -5.51 -19.29 -2.36
C ASP A 28 -4.57 -18.11 -2.66
N VAL A 29 -4.60 -17.58 -3.88
CA VAL A 29 -3.86 -16.35 -4.25
C VAL A 29 -4.48 -15.13 -3.56
N SER A 30 -5.82 -15.07 -3.46
CA SER A 30 -6.53 -13.99 -2.77
C SER A 30 -6.17 -13.91 -1.28
N ASP A 31 -6.17 -15.05 -0.58
CA ASP A 31 -5.76 -15.11 0.82
C ASP A 31 -4.30 -14.67 1.01
N ARG A 32 -3.40 -15.13 0.14
CA ARG A 32 -1.99 -14.70 0.14
C ARG A 32 -1.83 -13.22 -0.12
N PHE A 33 -2.67 -12.62 -0.96
CA PHE A 33 -2.68 -11.17 -1.21
C PHE A 33 -3.02 -10.40 0.06
N LEU A 34 -4.10 -10.76 0.76
CA LEU A 34 -4.52 -10.09 1.99
C LEU A 34 -3.46 -10.21 3.10
N ILE A 35 -2.88 -11.39 3.27
CA ILE A 35 -1.78 -11.61 4.23
C ILE A 35 -0.56 -10.75 3.88
N ALA A 36 -0.19 -10.69 2.59
CA ALA A 36 0.93 -9.89 2.12
C ALA A 36 0.68 -8.37 2.32
N ALA A 37 -0.53 -7.90 2.05
CA ALA A 37 -0.93 -6.52 2.27
C ALA A 37 -0.82 -6.14 3.76
N GLU A 38 -1.39 -6.95 4.65
CA GLU A 38 -1.33 -6.72 6.09
C GLU A 38 0.10 -6.77 6.64
N THR A 39 0.91 -7.72 6.15
CA THR A 39 2.33 -7.79 6.48
C THR A 39 3.07 -6.53 6.05
N THR A 40 2.75 -6.00 4.87
CA THR A 40 3.33 -4.77 4.35
C THR A 40 2.96 -3.59 5.25
N PHE A 41 1.70 -3.43 5.65
CA PHE A 41 1.31 -2.36 6.59
C PHE A 41 2.03 -2.46 7.94
N LYS A 42 2.19 -3.66 8.49
CA LYS A 42 2.95 -3.89 9.73
C LYS A 42 4.44 -3.52 9.59
N GLN A 43 5.04 -3.78 8.43
CA GLN A 43 6.41 -3.36 8.16
C GLN A 43 6.52 -1.84 8.04
N LEU A 44 5.58 -1.19 7.35
CA LEU A 44 5.52 0.27 7.23
C LEU A 44 5.37 0.95 8.60
N ALA A 45 4.59 0.36 9.50
CA ALA A 45 4.47 0.84 10.88
C ALA A 45 5.80 0.83 11.63
N LYS A 46 6.72 -0.08 11.29
CA LYS A 46 8.05 -0.18 11.91
C LYS A 46 9.09 0.68 11.19
N THR A 47 9.00 0.77 9.86
CA THR A 47 10.01 1.43 9.02
C THR A 47 9.32 2.21 7.90
N PRO A 48 8.81 3.43 8.20
CA PRO A 48 8.11 4.28 7.21
C PRO A 48 8.98 4.63 6.00
N ALA A 49 10.29 4.76 6.21
CA ALA A 49 11.26 5.13 5.19
C ALA A 49 11.60 4.00 4.19
N MET A 50 11.04 2.80 4.38
CA MET A 50 11.33 1.63 3.54
C MET A 50 10.85 1.80 2.08
N GLY A 51 9.81 2.60 1.86
CA GLY A 51 9.27 2.87 0.52
C GLY A 51 10.20 3.74 -0.33
N LYS A 52 10.16 3.54 -1.65
CA LYS A 52 10.87 4.38 -2.64
C LYS A 52 10.22 5.76 -2.66
N LEU A 53 11.02 6.83 -2.61
CA LEU A 53 10.52 8.18 -2.86
C LEU A 53 9.94 8.25 -4.28
N THR A 54 8.75 8.82 -4.38
CA THR A 54 8.09 8.99 -5.66
C THR A 54 8.33 10.41 -6.15
N ASP A 55 8.91 10.55 -7.34
CA ASP A 55 9.14 11.86 -7.96
C ASP A 55 7.83 12.39 -8.57
N PHE A 56 6.90 12.80 -7.71
CA PHE A 56 5.73 13.52 -8.16
C PHE A 56 6.10 14.97 -8.45
N SER A 57 5.69 15.49 -9.61
CA SER A 57 6.00 16.86 -10.04
C SER A 57 5.32 17.94 -9.18
N HIS A 58 4.32 17.56 -8.37
CA HIS A 58 3.58 18.49 -7.53
C HIS A 58 4.27 18.64 -6.16
N PRO A 59 4.62 19.86 -5.71
CA PRO A 59 5.38 20.10 -4.48
C PRO A 59 4.76 19.48 -3.22
N ASN A 60 3.43 19.48 -3.12
CA ASN A 60 2.69 18.88 -2.00
C ASN A 60 2.79 17.34 -1.92
N LEU A 61 3.38 16.69 -2.93
CA LEU A 61 3.53 15.23 -3.03
C LEU A 61 5.01 14.79 -2.93
N ALA A 62 5.93 15.72 -2.65
CA ALA A 62 7.37 15.45 -2.64
C ALA A 62 7.81 14.40 -1.59
N ASP A 63 7.04 14.25 -0.50
CA ASP A 63 7.34 13.31 0.58
C ASP A 63 6.57 11.99 0.48
N ILE A 64 5.89 11.75 -0.65
CA ILE A 64 5.17 10.51 -0.85
C ILE A 64 6.15 9.39 -1.21
N ARG A 65 6.01 8.27 -0.51
CA ARG A 65 6.74 7.04 -0.81
C ARG A 65 5.81 5.99 -1.35
N GLN A 66 6.30 5.15 -2.23
CA GLN A 66 5.58 3.98 -2.71
C GLN A 66 6.25 2.69 -2.24
N GLN A 67 5.43 1.72 -1.87
CA GLN A 67 5.86 0.38 -1.48
C GLN A 67 5.00 -0.66 -2.19
N SER A 68 5.63 -1.54 -2.96
CA SER A 68 4.92 -2.69 -3.55
C SER A 68 4.58 -3.72 -2.48
N ILE A 69 3.42 -4.36 -2.61
CA ILE A 69 3.08 -5.54 -1.81
C ILE A 69 3.99 -6.70 -2.24
N LYS A 70 4.69 -7.32 -1.28
CA LYS A 70 5.63 -8.41 -1.58
C LYS A 70 4.88 -9.59 -2.20
N GLY A 71 5.36 -10.08 -3.35
CA GLY A 71 4.69 -11.13 -4.14
C GLY A 71 3.60 -10.59 -5.09
N PHE A 72 3.24 -9.31 -4.98
CA PHE A 72 2.15 -8.66 -5.70
C PHE A 72 2.62 -7.29 -6.21
N ARG A 73 3.67 -7.29 -7.05
CA ARG A 73 4.42 -6.07 -7.42
C ARG A 73 3.58 -5.01 -8.15
N LYS A 74 2.49 -5.42 -8.81
CA LYS A 74 1.55 -4.52 -9.49
C LYS A 74 0.68 -3.70 -8.53
N TYR A 75 0.67 -4.07 -7.24
CA TYR A 75 -0.12 -3.41 -6.22
C TYR A 75 0.78 -2.56 -5.33
N LEU A 76 0.57 -1.25 -5.38
CA LEU A 76 1.38 -0.24 -4.71
C LEU A 76 0.61 0.40 -3.56
N ILE A 77 1.27 0.51 -2.42
CA ILE A 77 0.83 1.31 -1.29
C ILE A 77 1.61 2.62 -1.32
N PHE A 78 0.90 3.72 -1.49
CA PHE A 78 1.43 5.07 -1.33
C PHE A 78 1.32 5.52 0.11
N ILE A 79 2.37 6.16 0.60
CA ILE A 79 2.64 6.40 2.02
C ILE A 79 2.95 7.88 2.17
N VAL A 80 2.19 8.55 3.04
CA VAL A 80 2.47 9.93 3.47
C VAL A 80 2.80 9.91 4.95
N SER A 81 4.01 10.35 5.30
CA SER A 81 4.43 10.47 6.70
C SER A 81 4.08 11.86 7.23
N LEU A 82 3.17 11.93 8.21
CA LEU A 82 2.80 13.19 8.86
C LEU A 82 3.39 13.23 10.27
N ASN A 83 4.18 14.27 10.56
CA ASN A 83 4.71 14.59 11.90
C ASN A 83 5.45 13.43 12.62
N GLN A 84 6.16 12.59 11.87
CA GLN A 84 7.02 11.49 12.38
C GLN A 84 6.34 10.45 13.30
N LYS A 85 5.01 10.40 13.35
CA LYS A 85 4.27 9.43 14.20
C LYS A 85 3.10 8.76 13.50
N LEU A 86 2.65 9.33 12.38
CA LEU A 86 1.47 8.91 11.67
C LEU A 86 1.80 8.65 10.20
N ILE A 87 1.30 7.54 9.68
CA ILE A 87 1.37 7.20 8.27
C ILE A 87 -0.05 7.15 7.71
N PHE A 88 -0.27 7.86 6.61
CA PHE A 88 -1.43 7.66 5.76
C PHE A 88 -1.07 6.75 4.60
N CYS A 89 -1.95 5.79 4.31
CA CYS A 89 -1.81 4.90 3.17
C CYS A 89 -2.93 5.11 2.15
N GLU A 90 -2.59 5.01 0.87
CA GLU A 90 -3.50 4.81 -0.26
C GLU A 90 -3.05 3.59 -1.07
N LEU A 91 -3.98 2.80 -1.61
CA LEU A 91 -3.68 1.61 -2.40
C LEU A 91 -4.02 1.88 -3.86
N PHE A 92 -3.09 1.58 -4.76
CA PHE A 92 -3.29 1.71 -6.19
C PHE A 92 -2.79 0.46 -6.90
N MET A 93 -3.54 0.00 -7.89
CA MET A 93 -3.06 -0.96 -8.86
C MET A 93 -2.40 -0.18 -10.00
N VAL A 94 -1.16 -0.51 -10.34
CA VAL A 94 -0.52 0.02 -11.54
C VAL A 94 -1.12 -0.73 -12.73
N GLN A 95 -2.01 -0.06 -13.45
CA GLN A 95 -2.38 -0.50 -14.80
C GLN A 95 -1.16 -0.27 -15.70
N GLU A 96 -0.66 -1.34 -16.34
CA GLU A 96 0.28 -1.17 -17.45
C GLU A 96 -0.46 -0.42 -18.55
N THR A 97 -0.09 0.83 -18.79
CA THR A 97 -0.42 1.51 -20.04
C THR A 97 0.24 0.72 -21.16
N LEU A 98 -0.60 0.08 -21.98
CA LEU A 98 -0.22 -0.48 -23.29
C LEU A 98 0.27 0.63 -24.22
#